data_AF-A0A3R6Z3A8-F1
#
_entry.id   AF-A0A3R6Z3A8-F1
#
_cell.length_a   1.000
_cell.length_b   1.000
_cell.length_c   1.000
_cell.angle_alpha   90.00
_cell.angle_beta   90.00
_cell.angle_gamma   90.00
#
_symmetry.space_group_name_H-M   'P 1'
#
loop_
_entity.id
_entity.type
_entity.pdbx_description
1 polymer ?
#
loop_
_entity_poly.entity_id
_entity_poly.type
_entity_poly.pdbx_seq_one_letter_code
_entity_poly.pdbx_strand_id
1 'polypeptide(L)'
;MAKAAEDMEGLDTNKAEEMGEEMMQEMMKQFEQMGEKNDFQGLVDGMMQQLLSRDVMYDPMKQICEKYPAWLAEKEPHLSKEDYERYGKQYQYFQQILAVYENEPDNYARLSELMQEVCRRLMSRLSRAVVTPELL
;
A
#
# COMPACT_ATOMS: atom_id res chain seq x y z
N MET A 1 2.90 -63.73 -39.87
CA MET A 1 3.35 -62.48 -39.24
C MET A 1 2.18 -61.90 -38.44
N ALA A 2 1.99 -62.32 -37.18
CA ALA A 2 0.82 -61.88 -36.40
C ALA A 2 1.07 -61.92 -34.88
N LYS A 3 2.28 -61.56 -34.42
CA LYS A 3 2.56 -61.51 -32.98
C LYS A 3 3.68 -60.52 -32.63
N ALA A 4 3.56 -59.29 -33.12
CA ALA A 4 4.50 -58.21 -32.82
C ALA A 4 3.82 -56.83 -32.73
N ALA A 5 2.49 -56.77 -32.59
CA ALA A 5 1.75 -55.51 -32.66
C ALA A 5 0.91 -55.19 -31.40
N GLU A 6 0.86 -56.07 -30.39
CA GLU A 6 0.00 -55.86 -29.20
C GLU A 6 0.75 -55.43 -27.94
N ASP A 7 2.06 -55.17 -28.00
CA ASP A 7 2.87 -54.76 -26.82
C ASP A 7 3.28 -53.27 -26.83
N MET A 8 2.51 -52.38 -27.47
CA MET A 8 2.85 -50.95 -27.52
C MET A 8 1.71 -49.96 -27.24
N GLU A 9 0.56 -50.42 -26.71
CA GLU A 9 -0.58 -49.54 -26.35
C GLU A 9 -0.87 -49.49 -24.84
N GLY A 10 0.16 -49.70 -24.01
CA GLY A 10 0.03 -49.69 -22.56
C GLY A 10 0.98 -48.75 -21.83
N LEU A 11 1.74 -47.92 -22.54
CA LEU A 11 2.56 -46.88 -21.92
C LEU A 11 1.67 -45.69 -21.52
N ASP A 12 1.04 -45.89 -20.37
CA ASP A 12 1.16 -44.97 -19.26
C ASP A 12 0.48 -43.60 -19.42
N THR A 13 -0.77 -43.57 -19.92
CA THR A 13 -1.63 -42.37 -19.82
C THR A 13 -1.83 -41.94 -18.37
N ASN A 14 -1.99 -42.88 -17.43
CA ASN A 14 -2.06 -42.60 -15.99
C ASN A 14 -0.79 -41.96 -15.43
N LYS A 15 0.38 -42.31 -16.00
CA LYS A 15 1.70 -41.80 -15.57
C LYS A 15 1.97 -40.41 -16.17
N ALA A 16 1.42 -40.13 -17.35
CA ALA A 16 1.41 -38.79 -17.94
C ALA A 16 0.46 -37.85 -17.18
N GLU A 17 -0.67 -38.37 -16.68
CA GLU A 17 -1.58 -37.64 -15.79
C GLU A 17 -0.95 -37.40 -14.41
N GLU A 18 -0.33 -38.41 -13.78
CA GLU A 18 0.44 -38.26 -12.52
C GLU A 18 1.59 -37.26 -12.67
N MET A 19 2.35 -37.35 -13.76
CA MET A 19 3.45 -36.40 -14.03
C MET A 19 2.91 -34.98 -14.30
N GLY A 20 1.73 -34.86 -14.90
CA GLY A 20 1.03 -33.58 -15.07
C GLY A 20 0.53 -32.99 -13.76
N GLU A 21 0.00 -33.83 -12.86
CA GLU A 21 -0.41 -33.43 -11.51
C GLU A 21 0.78 -33.08 -10.63
N GLU A 22 1.88 -33.84 -10.66
CA GLU A 22 3.12 -33.53 -9.96
C GLU A 22 3.71 -32.20 -10.45
N MET A 23 3.74 -31.98 -11.77
CA MET A 23 4.18 -30.70 -12.35
C MET A 23 3.27 -29.54 -11.94
N MET A 24 1.96 -29.76 -11.86
CA MET A 24 0.99 -28.74 -11.42
C MET A 24 1.09 -28.47 -9.92
N GLN A 25 1.35 -29.50 -9.10
CA GLN A 25 1.62 -29.36 -7.67
C GLN A 25 2.95 -28.66 -7.42
N GLU A 26 3.99 -28.95 -8.20
CA GLU A 26 5.28 -28.28 -8.09
C GLU A 26 5.18 -26.82 -8.54
N MET A 27 4.37 -26.53 -9.56
CA MET A 27 4.03 -25.16 -9.96
C MET A 27 3.23 -24.42 -8.87
N MET A 28 2.21 -25.06 -8.27
CA MET A 28 1.46 -24.51 -7.13
C MET A 28 2.37 -24.26 -5.94
N LYS A 29 3.31 -25.16 -5.65
CA LYS A 29 4.25 -25.06 -4.54
C LYS A 29 5.32 -24.01 -4.77
N GLN A 30 5.78 -23.83 -6.02
CA GLN A 30 6.62 -22.69 -6.41
C GLN A 30 5.85 -21.37 -6.34
N PHE A 31 4.56 -21.36 -6.67
CA PHE A 31 3.70 -20.18 -6.53
C PHE A 31 3.40 -19.85 -5.06
N GLU A 32 3.26 -20.86 -4.19
CA GLU A 32 3.18 -20.69 -2.74
C GLU A 32 4.53 -20.27 -2.13
N GLN A 33 5.65 -20.73 -2.67
CA GLN A 33 7.00 -20.27 -2.31
C GLN A 33 7.26 -18.83 -2.77
N MET A 34 6.78 -18.44 -3.94
CA MET A 34 6.80 -17.04 -4.42
C MET A 34 5.73 -16.18 -3.72
N GLY A 35 4.73 -16.85 -3.13
CA GLY A 35 3.68 -16.30 -2.27
C GLY A 35 4.04 -16.31 -0.79
N GLU A 36 5.33 -16.43 -0.42
CA GLU A 36 5.75 -16.11 0.93
C GLU A 36 5.45 -14.63 1.18
N LYS A 37 4.43 -14.36 1.99
CA LYS A 37 3.97 -13.01 2.36
C LYS A 37 5.11 -12.06 2.77
N ASN A 38 6.24 -12.59 3.23
CA ASN A 38 7.44 -11.84 3.55
C ASN A 38 8.09 -11.16 2.33
N ASP A 39 8.20 -11.84 1.19
CA ASP A 39 8.81 -11.26 -0.02
C ASP A 39 7.92 -10.19 -0.63
N PHE A 40 6.61 -10.43 -0.63
CA PHE A 40 5.63 -9.43 -1.06
C PHE A 40 5.61 -8.21 -0.12
N GLN A 41 5.66 -8.42 1.20
CA GLN A 41 5.72 -7.32 2.17
C GLN A 41 6.98 -6.48 1.99
N GLY A 42 8.15 -7.12 1.78
CA GLY A 42 9.41 -6.42 1.50
C GLY A 42 9.36 -5.57 0.23
N LEU A 43 8.73 -6.08 -0.84
CA LEU A 43 8.50 -5.31 -2.08
C LEU A 43 7.64 -4.07 -1.81
N VAL A 44 6.51 -4.24 -1.12
CA VAL A 44 5.58 -3.14 -0.78
C VAL A 44 6.26 -2.10 0.09
N ASP A 45 7.02 -2.52 1.11
CA ASP A 45 7.75 -1.62 2.00
C ASP A 45 8.82 -0.81 1.23
N GLY A 46 9.54 -1.45 0.30
CA GLY A 46 10.50 -0.78 -0.58
C GLY A 46 9.84 0.24 -1.52
N MET A 47 8.66 -0.07 -2.06
CA MET A 47 7.88 0.88 -2.87
C MET A 47 7.39 2.08 -2.04
N MET A 48 6.92 1.84 -0.81
CA MET A 48 6.54 2.91 0.11
C MET A 48 7.73 3.81 0.46
N GLN A 49 8.91 3.24 0.72
CA GLN A 49 10.13 4.01 0.98
C GLN A 49 10.46 4.97 -0.16
N GLN A 50 10.38 4.52 -1.41
CA GLN A 50 10.63 5.36 -2.57
C GLN A 50 9.56 6.46 -2.71
N LEU A 51 8.29 6.12 -2.50
CA LEU A 51 7.19 7.09 -2.55
C LEU A 51 7.33 8.16 -1.47
N LEU A 52 7.77 7.78 -0.26
CA LEU A 52 8.01 8.68 0.86
C LEU A 52 9.40 9.35 0.81
N SER A 53 10.17 9.16 -0.25
CA SER A 53 11.47 9.80 -0.36
C SER A 53 11.33 11.33 -0.39
N ARG A 54 12.36 12.01 0.12
CA ARG A 54 12.44 13.48 0.12
C ARG A 54 12.24 14.05 -1.28
N ASP A 55 12.86 13.46 -2.29
CA ASP A 55 12.81 13.93 -3.68
C ASP A 55 11.39 13.90 -4.27
N VAL A 56 10.53 13.00 -3.78
CA VAL A 56 9.14 12.88 -4.23
C VAL A 56 8.20 13.74 -3.38
N MET A 57 8.40 13.75 -2.05
CA MET A 57 7.38 14.26 -1.12
C MET A 57 7.72 15.59 -0.46
N TYR A 58 8.98 16.05 -0.49
CA TYR A 58 9.35 17.31 0.15
C TYR A 58 8.62 18.51 -0.44
N ASP A 59 8.67 18.69 -1.76
CA ASP A 59 8.05 19.82 -2.45
C ASP A 59 6.52 19.88 -2.26
N PRO A 60 5.77 18.76 -2.41
CA PRO A 60 4.35 18.74 -2.07
C PRO A 60 4.07 19.16 -0.62
N MET A 61 4.84 18.64 0.35
CA MET A 61 4.64 18.96 1.77
C MET A 61 4.94 20.42 2.08
N LYS A 62 5.98 20.98 1.46
CA LYS A 62 6.35 22.39 1.59
C LYS A 62 5.25 23.30 1.04
N GLN A 63 4.74 23.01 -0.16
CA GLN A 63 3.67 23.80 -0.76
C GLN A 63 2.38 23.77 0.09
N ILE A 64 2.06 22.63 0.70
CA ILE A 64 0.96 22.55 1.66
C ILE A 64 1.25 23.46 2.84
N CYS A 65 2.43 23.36 3.45
CA CYS A 65 2.78 24.19 4.62
C CYS A 65 2.70 25.70 4.34
N GLU A 66 3.05 26.13 3.13
CA GLU A 66 2.99 27.54 2.72
C GLU A 66 1.55 28.04 2.50
N LYS A 67 0.68 27.21 1.90
CA LYS A 67 -0.68 27.62 1.48
C LYS A 67 -1.74 27.37 2.53
N TYR A 68 -1.57 26.35 3.37
CA TYR A 68 -2.60 25.88 4.30
C TYR A 68 -3.03 26.93 5.35
N PRO A 69 -2.12 27.73 5.96
CA PRO A 69 -2.52 28.73 6.94
C PRO A 69 -3.47 29.78 6.37
N ALA A 70 -3.19 30.28 5.16
CA ALA A 70 -4.03 31.25 4.48
C ALA A 70 -5.40 30.66 4.14
N TRP A 71 -5.42 29.42 3.62
CA TRP A 71 -6.67 28.71 3.34
C TRP A 71 -7.50 28.49 4.62
N LEU A 72 -6.87 28.09 5.72
CA LEU A 72 -7.56 27.82 6.98
C LEU A 72 -8.18 29.09 7.56
N ALA A 73 -7.47 30.22 7.51
CA ALA A 73 -8.00 31.53 7.93
C ALA A 73 -9.17 31.99 7.04
N GLU A 74 -9.07 31.81 5.72
CA GLU A 74 -10.16 32.13 4.79
C GLU A 74 -11.41 31.28 5.04
N LYS A 75 -11.23 30.00 5.39
CA LYS A 75 -12.34 29.07 5.63
C LYS A 75 -12.89 29.12 7.05
N GLU A 76 -12.19 29.70 8.01
CA GLU A 76 -12.62 29.79 9.42
C GLU A 76 -14.11 30.14 9.59
N PRO A 77 -14.70 31.15 8.91
CA PRO A 77 -16.11 31.50 9.08
C PRO A 77 -17.10 30.44 8.58
N HIS A 78 -16.63 29.51 7.75
CA HIS A 78 -17.41 28.47 7.10
C HIS A 78 -17.18 27.09 7.71
N LEU A 79 -16.32 26.99 8.73
CA LEU A 79 -15.97 25.75 9.40
C LEU A 79 -16.62 25.68 10.79
N SER A 80 -17.01 24.46 11.18
CA SER A 80 -17.27 24.20 12.58
C SER A 80 -15.97 24.31 13.39
N LYS A 81 -16.09 24.61 14.68
CA LYS A 81 -14.93 24.63 15.59
C LYS A 81 -14.16 23.30 15.57
N GLU A 82 -14.88 22.18 15.55
CA GLU A 82 -14.27 20.84 15.47
C GLU A 82 -13.47 20.67 14.17
N ASP A 83 -14.01 21.13 13.05
CA ASP A 83 -13.35 21.04 11.75
C ASP A 83 -12.09 21.91 11.70
N TYR A 84 -12.18 23.13 12.21
CA TYR A 84 -11.05 24.05 12.29
C TYR A 84 -9.91 23.48 13.15
N GLU A 85 -10.21 23.01 14.37
CA GLU A 85 -9.21 22.39 15.24
C GLU A 85 -8.58 21.14 14.62
N ARG A 86 -9.38 20.33 13.93
CA ARG A 86 -8.89 19.13 13.25
C ARG A 86 -7.97 19.46 12.08
N TYR A 87 -8.31 20.45 11.25
CA TYR A 87 -7.45 20.93 10.18
C TYR A 87 -6.16 21.56 10.72
N GLY A 88 -6.23 22.28 11.84
CA GLY A 88 -5.04 22.74 12.56
C GLY A 88 -4.13 21.59 12.99
N LYS A 89 -4.68 20.48 13.50
CA LYS A 89 -3.90 19.28 13.81
C LYS A 89 -3.27 18.64 12.58
N GLN A 90 -3.98 18.56 11.45
CA GLN A 90 -3.43 18.06 10.18
C GLN A 90 -2.24 18.91 9.72
N TYR A 91 -2.38 20.24 9.80
CA TYR A 91 -1.31 21.18 9.49
C TYR A 91 -0.05 20.92 10.33
N GLN A 92 -0.19 20.69 11.63
CA GLN A 92 0.95 20.36 12.51
C GLN A 92 1.69 19.09 12.07
N TYR A 93 1.01 18.10 11.50
CA TYR A 93 1.69 16.92 10.96
C TYR A 93 2.47 17.23 9.69
N PHE A 94 1.91 18.02 8.77
CA PHE A 94 2.64 18.45 7.56
C PHE A 94 3.92 19.21 7.92
N GLN A 95 3.86 20.08 8.93
CA GLN A 95 5.04 20.79 9.45
C GLN A 95 6.07 19.83 10.05
N GLN A 96 5.65 18.84 10.83
CA GLN A 96 6.54 17.84 11.40
C GLN A 96 7.21 16.97 10.31
N ILE A 97 6.47 16.57 9.29
CA ILE A 97 7.01 15.82 8.13
C ILE A 97 8.07 16.65 7.42
N LEU A 98 7.80 17.94 7.17
CA LEU A 98 8.75 18.84 6.54
C LEU A 98 10.02 19.00 7.41
N ALA A 99 9.84 19.14 8.73
CA ALA A 99 10.95 19.24 9.67
C ALA A 99 11.81 17.97 9.69
N VAL A 100 11.21 16.77 9.56
CA VAL A 100 11.96 15.51 9.45
C VAL A 100 12.80 15.50 8.17
N TYR A 101 12.25 15.91 7.02
CA TYR A 101 13.04 16.00 5.78
C TYR A 101 14.20 16.99 5.86
N GLU A 102 14.11 18.03 6.70
CA GLU A 102 15.13 19.07 6.83
C GLU A 102 16.19 18.76 7.88
N ASN A 103 15.79 18.17 9.00
CA ASN A 103 16.66 18.00 10.18
C ASN A 103 17.06 16.54 10.43
N GLU A 104 16.24 15.59 9.98
CA GLU A 104 16.41 14.16 10.24
C GLU A 104 16.15 13.31 8.96
N PRO A 105 16.83 13.60 7.83
CA PRO A 105 16.50 13.01 6.52
C PRO A 105 16.64 11.47 6.47
N ASP A 106 17.46 10.89 7.34
CA ASP A 106 17.66 9.44 7.43
C ASP A 106 16.66 8.75 8.39
N ASN A 107 15.80 9.51 9.08
CA ASN A 107 14.85 8.98 10.06
C ASN A 107 13.55 8.50 9.40
N TYR A 108 13.67 7.46 8.56
CA TYR A 108 12.53 6.87 7.86
C TYR A 108 11.44 6.35 8.82
N ALA A 109 11.82 5.80 9.97
CA ALA A 109 10.87 5.30 10.96
C ALA A 109 9.92 6.41 11.43
N ARG A 110 10.47 7.58 11.79
CA ARG A 110 9.68 8.74 12.19
C ARG A 110 8.85 9.30 11.04
N LEU A 111 9.43 9.37 9.84
CA LEU A 111 8.72 9.85 8.65
C LEU A 111 7.50 8.97 8.32
N SER A 112 7.69 7.66 8.31
CA SER A 112 6.63 6.69 8.04
C SER A 112 5.52 6.77 9.09
N GLU A 113 5.85 6.89 10.37
CA GLU A 113 4.87 7.08 11.45
C GLU A 113 4.01 8.33 11.23
N LEU A 114 4.63 9.47 10.94
CA LEU A 114 3.93 10.73 10.69
C LEU A 114 3.04 10.66 9.43
N MET A 115 3.54 10.07 8.35
CA MET A 115 2.79 9.90 7.10
C MET A 115 1.57 8.98 7.29
N GLN A 116 1.72 7.89 8.02
CA GLN A 116 0.60 7.01 8.37
C GLN A 116 -0.46 7.74 9.21
N GLU A 117 -0.04 8.57 10.16
CA GLU A 117 -0.97 9.33 11.01
C GLU A 117 -1.76 10.39 10.21
N VAL A 118 -1.11 11.07 9.27
CA VAL A 118 -1.79 11.98 8.32
C VAL A 118 -2.79 11.21 7.47
N CYS A 119 -2.37 10.12 6.82
CA CYS A 119 -3.24 9.31 5.98
C CYS A 119 -4.44 8.76 6.75
N ARG A 120 -4.24 8.27 7.98
CA ARG A 120 -5.31 7.79 8.88
C ARG A 120 -6.33 8.89 9.17
N ARG A 121 -5.87 10.12 9.43
CA ARG A 121 -6.74 11.27 9.71
C ARG A 121 -7.46 11.81 8.49
N LEU A 122 -6.90 11.66 7.29
CA LEU A 122 -7.58 12.00 6.05
C LEU A 122 -8.63 10.94 5.69
N MET A 123 -8.27 9.65 5.82
CA MET A 123 -9.16 8.53 5.49
C MET A 123 -10.33 8.36 6.46
N SER A 124 -10.21 8.76 7.73
CA SER A 124 -11.33 8.74 8.67
C SER A 124 -12.52 9.62 8.23
N ARG A 125 -12.29 10.60 7.34
CA ARG A 125 -13.37 11.35 6.67
C ARG A 125 -14.00 10.57 5.52
N LEU A 126 -13.22 9.86 4.72
CA LEU A 126 -13.73 9.07 3.59
C LEU A 126 -14.61 7.91 4.09
N SER A 127 -14.19 7.21 5.16
CA SER A 127 -15.02 6.14 5.72
C SER A 127 -16.30 6.66 6.36
N ARG A 128 -16.30 7.82 7.05
CA ARG A 128 -17.55 8.46 7.53
C ARG A 128 -18.45 8.96 6.40
N ALA A 129 -17.89 9.46 5.29
CA ALA A 129 -18.67 9.94 4.16
C ALA A 129 -19.25 8.82 3.28
N VAL A 130 -18.62 7.64 3.27
CA VAL A 130 -19.11 6.45 2.54
C VAL A 130 -20.09 5.62 3.39
N VAL A 131 -20.02 5.72 4.73
CA VAL A 131 -20.86 4.98 5.69
C VAL A 131 -21.88 5.90 6.37
N THR A 132 -22.44 6.89 5.66
CA THR A 132 -23.71 7.53 6.07
C THR A 132 -24.88 6.84 5.36
N PRO A 133 -25.61 5.95 6.05
CA PRO A 133 -26.81 5.31 5.51
C PRO A 133 -28.03 6.23 5.68
N GLU A 134 -28.02 7.41 5.05
CA GLU A 134 -29.25 8.22 4.87
C GLU A 134 -29.87 8.03 3.47
N LEU A 135 -29.46 6.97 2.75
CA LEU A 135 -30.06 6.54 1.49
C LEU A 135 -30.25 5.00 1.42
N LEU A 136 -30.64 4.39 2.54
CA LEU A 136 -31.33 3.09 2.61
C LEU A 136 -32.50 3.20 3.57
#